data_AF-A0A960Q188-F1
#
_entry.id   AF-A0A960Q188-F1
#
_cell.length_a   1.000
_cell.length_b   1.000
_cell.length_c   1.000
_cell.angle_alpha   90.00
_cell.angle_beta   90.00
_cell.angle_gamma   90.00
#
_symmetry.space_group_name_H-M   'P 1'
#
loop_
_entity.id
_entity.type
_entity.pdbx_description
1 polymer ?
#
loop_
_entity_poly.entity_id
_entity_poly.type
_entity_poly.pdbx_seq_one_letter_code
_entity_poly.pdbx_strand_id
1 'polypeptide(L)'
;MLKTEIKGSSILVFAPQTSRVGSAANPDTLACQAAVAFLQRELSPLARAEWEIPDIPFEPMGHNQLRHANRSDRLHARWVREHSLSGDRFVFIEILRNKAATMVIGGQICIVDRAGRIAYSRHYNSHQFDPTVMTSTVRFTDWMLTRFLEDLTKDATEIFPPWGVG
;
A
#
# COMPACT_ATOMS: atom_id res chain seq x y z
N MET A 1 -5.31 -18.43 -0.77
CA MET A 1 -5.29 -18.73 -2.24
C MET A 1 -4.56 -17.66 -3.07
N LEU A 2 -4.54 -16.38 -2.65
CA LEU A 2 -3.88 -15.25 -3.36
C LEU A 2 -2.34 -15.33 -3.44
N LYS A 3 -1.65 -15.91 -2.44
CA LYS A 3 -0.17 -16.07 -2.44
C LYS A 3 0.34 -16.86 -3.64
N THR A 4 -0.36 -17.94 -4.01
CA THR A 4 0.03 -18.83 -5.10
C THR A 4 -0.19 -18.17 -6.47
N GLU A 5 -1.23 -17.33 -6.59
CA GLU A 5 -1.52 -16.58 -7.82
C GLU A 5 -0.51 -15.45 -8.08
N ILE A 6 0.02 -14.84 -7.02
CA ILE A 6 1.01 -13.76 -7.13
C ILE A 6 2.41 -14.32 -7.45
N LYS A 7 2.68 -15.59 -7.08
CA LYS A 7 3.98 -16.22 -7.29
C LYS A 7 4.30 -16.36 -8.78
N GLY A 8 5.29 -15.59 -9.25
CA GLY A 8 5.69 -15.55 -10.67
C GLY A 8 4.98 -14.49 -11.52
N SER A 9 4.08 -13.69 -10.95
CA SER A 9 3.47 -12.53 -11.62
C SER A 9 4.47 -11.38 -11.76
N SER A 10 4.35 -10.57 -12.81
CA SER A 10 5.05 -9.28 -12.88
C SER A 10 4.35 -8.28 -11.94
N ILE A 11 5.10 -7.74 -10.98
CA ILE A 11 4.57 -6.80 -9.98
C ILE A 11 5.20 -5.42 -10.20
N LEU A 12 4.37 -4.40 -10.39
CA LEU A 12 4.84 -3.01 -10.34
C LEU A 12 4.57 -2.46 -8.93
N VAL A 13 5.62 -1.94 -8.30
CA VAL A 13 5.56 -1.32 -6.98
C VAL A 13 5.70 0.18 -7.17
N PHE A 14 4.62 0.91 -6.94
CA PHE A 14 4.64 2.36 -7.03
C PHE A 14 5.33 2.94 -5.81
N ALA A 15 6.10 4.01 -5.98
CA ALA A 15 6.84 4.59 -4.86
C ALA A 15 5.88 5.00 -3.74
N PRO A 16 6.15 4.63 -2.48
CA PRO A 16 5.29 4.99 -1.37
C PRO A 16 5.07 6.50 -1.32
N GLN A 17 3.81 6.91 -1.37
CA GLN A 17 3.45 8.31 -1.25
C GLN A 17 3.51 8.71 0.22
N THR A 18 4.39 9.65 0.54
CA THR A 18 4.42 10.26 1.88
C THR A 18 3.49 11.46 1.91
N SER A 19 2.27 11.23 2.38
CA SER A 19 1.28 12.28 2.58
C SER A 19 1.47 12.91 3.95
N ARG A 20 1.61 14.24 3.97
CA ARG A 20 1.50 15.04 5.20
C ARG A 20 0.09 15.59 5.27
N VAL A 21 -0.51 15.61 6.45
CA VAL A 21 -1.82 16.27 6.64
C VAL A 21 -1.73 17.73 6.16
N GLY A 22 -2.41 18.02 5.05
CA GLY A 22 -2.45 19.36 4.44
C GLY A 22 -1.31 19.67 3.45
N SER A 23 -0.61 18.68 2.89
CA SER A 23 0.37 18.89 1.81
C SER A 23 0.31 17.79 0.76
N ALA A 24 0.78 18.08 -0.45
CA ALA A 24 0.88 17.10 -1.54
C ALA A 24 1.81 15.93 -1.15
N ALA A 25 1.52 14.75 -1.70
CA ALA A 25 2.32 13.55 -1.49
C ALA A 25 3.69 13.69 -2.18
N ASN A 26 4.76 13.27 -1.50
CA ASN A 26 6.08 13.12 -2.11
C ASN A 26 6.48 11.64 -2.18
N PRO A 27 7.05 11.17 -3.30
CA PRO A 27 7.53 9.80 -3.41
C PRO A 27 8.69 9.54 -2.44
N ASP A 28 8.63 8.45 -1.68
CA ASP A 28 9.71 7.98 -0.83
C ASP A 28 10.50 6.87 -1.55
N THR A 29 11.58 7.28 -2.22
CA THR A 29 12.46 6.41 -3.00
C THR A 29 13.05 5.26 -2.17
N LEU A 30 13.43 5.53 -0.92
CA LEU A 30 14.06 4.52 -0.07
C LEU A 30 13.03 3.47 0.38
N ALA A 31 11.83 3.90 0.75
CA ALA A 31 10.73 2.99 1.07
C ALA A 31 10.31 2.16 -0.16
N CYS A 32 10.30 2.77 -1.36
CA CYS A 32 10.02 2.04 -2.61
C CYS A 32 11.04 0.94 -2.88
N GLN A 33 12.33 1.26 -2.80
CA GLN A 33 13.42 0.29 -3.00
C GLN A 33 13.35 -0.85 -1.98
N ALA A 34 13.06 -0.53 -0.71
CA ALA A 34 12.86 -1.54 0.33
C ALA A 34 11.66 -2.45 0.01
N ALA A 35 10.54 -1.88 -0.44
CA ALA A 35 9.35 -2.65 -0.82
C ALA A 35 9.61 -3.58 -2.00
N VAL A 36 10.30 -3.10 -3.04
CA VAL A 36 10.68 -3.92 -4.20
C VAL A 36 11.58 -5.07 -3.76
N ALA A 37 12.64 -4.80 -2.99
CA ALA A 37 13.56 -5.83 -2.53
C ALA A 37 12.84 -6.89 -1.67
N PHE A 38 11.92 -6.47 -0.82
CA PHE A 38 11.08 -7.37 -0.02
C PHE A 38 10.21 -8.26 -0.92
N LEU A 39 9.45 -7.68 -1.86
CA LEU A 39 8.54 -8.41 -2.74
C LEU A 39 9.29 -9.35 -3.72
N GLN A 40 10.49 -8.95 -4.17
CA GLN A 40 11.38 -9.81 -4.96
C GLN A 40 11.78 -11.07 -4.22
N ARG A 41 12.13 -10.94 -2.94
CA ARG A 41 12.55 -12.06 -2.09
C ARG A 41 11.39 -12.99 -1.76
N GLU A 42 10.23 -12.44 -1.44
CA GLU A 42 9.15 -13.19 -0.79
C GLU A 42 8.03 -13.65 -1.74
N LEU A 43 7.80 -12.96 -2.86
CA LEU A 43 6.64 -13.20 -3.74
C LEU A 43 7.00 -13.41 -5.20
N SER A 44 7.71 -12.46 -5.81
CA SER A 44 8.04 -12.55 -7.24
C SER A 44 9.35 -11.86 -7.56
N PRO A 45 10.35 -12.57 -8.11
CA PRO A 45 11.61 -11.97 -8.51
C PRO A 45 11.47 -10.93 -9.63
N LEU A 46 10.29 -10.87 -10.29
CA LEU A 46 9.96 -9.90 -11.33
C LEU A 46 9.40 -8.57 -10.79
N ALA A 47 9.27 -8.43 -9.47
CA ALA A 47 8.82 -7.18 -8.87
C ALA A 47 9.82 -6.04 -9.18
N ARG A 48 9.30 -4.88 -9.60
CA ARG A 48 10.12 -3.71 -9.92
C ARG A 48 9.42 -2.41 -9.53
N ALA A 49 10.21 -1.37 -9.29
CA ALA A 49 9.68 -0.04 -9.04
C ALA A 49 9.01 0.54 -10.30
N GLU A 50 7.91 1.25 -10.09
CA GLU A 50 7.32 2.16 -11.06
C GLU A 50 7.23 3.56 -10.44
N TRP A 51 7.69 4.56 -11.18
CA TRP A 51 7.84 5.93 -10.67
C TRP A 51 6.76 6.86 -11.20
N GLU A 52 6.07 6.47 -12.27
CA GLU A 52 4.90 7.17 -12.76
C GLU A 52 3.70 6.81 -11.86
N ILE A 53 3.39 7.68 -10.90
CA ILE A 53 2.26 7.49 -9.98
C ILE A 53 1.14 8.44 -10.39
N PRO A 54 -0.14 8.02 -10.37
CA PRO A 54 -1.24 8.96 -10.50
C PRO A 54 -1.14 10.05 -9.42
N ASP A 55 -1.31 11.32 -9.83
CA ASP A 55 -1.49 12.40 -8.88
C ASP A 55 -2.87 12.24 -8.23
N ILE A 56 -2.89 11.66 -7.03
CA ILE A 56 -4.09 11.48 -6.23
C ILE A 56 -4.16 12.66 -5.26
N PRO A 57 -5.16 13.57 -5.43
CA PRO A 57 -5.28 14.71 -4.55
C PRO A 57 -5.48 14.24 -3.11
N PHE A 58 -4.59 14.67 -2.22
CA PHE A 58 -4.77 14.48 -0.79
C PHE A 58 -6.02 15.24 -0.31
N GLU A 59 -6.99 14.54 0.28
CA GLU A 59 -8.13 15.19 0.90
C GLU A 59 -7.83 15.52 2.37
N PRO A 60 -8.03 16.76 2.83
CA PRO A 60 -7.87 17.12 4.23
C PRO A 60 -8.65 16.17 5.13
N MET A 61 -7.93 15.42 5.96
CA MET A 61 -8.48 14.35 6.80
C MET A 61 -9.30 14.93 7.95
N GLY A 62 -10.55 15.28 7.69
CA GLY A 62 -11.50 15.79 8.69
C GLY A 62 -12.11 14.70 9.59
N HIS A 63 -11.31 13.74 10.08
CA HIS A 63 -11.67 12.61 10.99
C HIS A 63 -11.97 11.23 10.35
N ASN A 64 -11.65 10.96 9.09
CA ASN A 64 -11.89 9.61 8.54
C ASN A 64 -10.79 9.13 7.58
N GLN A 65 -9.73 8.53 8.13
CA GLN A 65 -8.64 7.94 7.35
C GLN A 65 -9.09 6.79 6.44
N LEU A 66 -10.13 6.06 6.84
CA LEU A 66 -10.73 5.00 6.03
C LEU A 66 -11.42 5.56 4.77
N ARG A 67 -12.06 6.73 4.84
CA ARG A 67 -12.66 7.38 3.65
C ARG A 67 -11.61 7.77 2.63
N HIS A 68 -10.51 8.38 3.08
CA HIS A 68 -9.36 8.70 2.23
C HIS A 68 -8.82 7.44 1.55
N ALA A 69 -8.59 6.39 2.34
CA ALA A 69 -8.04 5.13 1.83
C ALA A 69 -8.91 4.49 0.75
N ASN A 70 -10.22 4.36 1.02
CA ASN A 70 -11.18 3.82 0.06
C ASN A 70 -11.25 4.64 -1.24
N ARG A 71 -11.08 5.96 -1.16
CA ARG A 71 -11.02 6.81 -2.35
C ARG A 71 -9.73 6.60 -3.13
N SER A 72 -8.59 6.60 -2.43
CA SER A 72 -7.27 6.34 -3.00
C SER A 72 -7.24 5.01 -3.76
N ASP A 73 -7.77 3.94 -3.17
CA ASP A 73 -7.90 2.61 -3.81
C ASP A 73 -8.67 2.65 -5.12
N ARG A 74 -9.82 3.34 -5.14
CA ARG A 74 -10.65 3.45 -6.35
C ARG A 74 -9.96 4.25 -7.45
N LEU A 75 -9.20 5.27 -7.08
CA LEU A 75 -8.43 6.07 -8.03
C LEU A 75 -7.28 5.26 -8.63
N HIS A 76 -6.52 4.52 -7.81
CA HIS A 76 -5.51 3.58 -8.29
C HIS A 76 -6.11 2.53 -9.24
N ALA A 77 -7.23 1.91 -8.85
CA ALA A 77 -7.91 0.89 -9.65
C ALA A 77 -8.39 1.42 -11.00
N ARG A 78 -8.94 2.64 -11.01
CA ARG A 78 -9.33 3.34 -12.23
C ARG A 78 -8.11 3.65 -13.11
N TRP A 79 -7.05 4.19 -12.52
CA TRP A 79 -5.85 4.61 -13.25
C TRP A 79 -5.17 3.43 -13.96
N VAL A 80 -5.00 2.29 -13.26
CA VAL A 80 -4.47 1.04 -13.84
C VAL A 80 -5.28 0.60 -15.07
N ARG A 81 -6.61 0.71 -15.00
CA ARG A 81 -7.50 0.35 -16.11
C ARG A 81 -7.32 1.26 -17.32
N GLU A 82 -7.03 2.54 -17.08
CA GLU A 82 -6.91 3.56 -18.13
C GLU A 82 -5.50 3.57 -18.80
N HIS A 83 -4.44 3.12 -18.11
CA HIS A 83 -3.04 3.32 -18.54
C HIS A 83 -2.33 2.07 -19.09
N SER A 84 -3.03 0.93 -19.28
CA SER A 84 -2.51 -0.28 -19.95
C SER A 84 -1.06 -0.65 -19.60
N LEU A 85 -0.79 -0.78 -18.30
CA LEU A 85 0.54 -1.01 -17.77
C LEU A 85 1.04 -2.44 -18.02
N SER A 86 2.36 -2.61 -18.11
CA SER A 86 3.01 -3.89 -18.42
C SER A 86 3.00 -4.94 -17.29
N GLY A 87 2.46 -4.61 -16.11
CA GLY A 87 2.38 -5.51 -14.95
C GLY A 87 1.14 -6.39 -14.91
N ASP A 88 1.16 -7.47 -14.12
CA ASP A 88 -0.02 -8.31 -13.82
C ASP A 88 -0.71 -7.88 -12.52
N ARG A 89 0.07 -7.32 -11.61
CA ARG A 89 -0.35 -6.78 -10.31
C ARG A 89 0.36 -5.46 -10.04
N PHE A 90 -0.37 -4.55 -9.40
CA PHE A 90 0.07 -3.18 -9.12
C PHE A 90 -0.06 -2.95 -7.62
N VAL A 91 1.06 -2.70 -6.96
CA VAL A 91 1.14 -2.49 -5.52
C VAL A 91 1.30 -1.00 -5.24
N PHE A 92 0.33 -0.43 -4.56
CA PHE A 92 0.33 0.95 -4.10
C PHE A 92 0.52 0.95 -2.58
N ILE A 93 1.47 1.73 -2.10
CA ILE A 93 1.74 1.92 -0.69
C ILE A 93 1.60 3.41 -0.39
N GLU A 94 0.83 3.76 0.63
CA GLU A 94 0.74 5.12 1.13
C GLU A 94 1.20 5.14 2.59
N ILE A 95 2.06 6.10 2.95
CA ILE A 95 2.56 6.28 4.31
C ILE A 95 2.11 7.66 4.79
N LEU A 96 1.28 7.67 5.81
CA LEU A 96 0.74 8.89 6.40
C LEU A 96 1.68 9.36 7.52
N ARG A 97 2.14 10.62 7.45
CA ARG A 97 2.97 11.20 8.51
C ARG A 97 2.22 12.32 9.25
N ASN A 98 2.59 12.53 10.51
CA ASN A 98 2.07 13.63 11.31
C ASN A 98 2.39 15.00 10.66
N LYS A 99 1.80 16.07 11.19
CA LYS A 99 2.05 17.43 10.69
C LYS A 99 3.54 17.83 10.76
N ALA A 100 4.34 17.27 11.66
CA ALA A 100 5.77 17.57 11.71
C ALA A 100 6.61 16.73 10.71
N ALA A 101 6.00 15.76 10.01
CA ALA A 101 6.67 14.73 9.22
C ALA A 101 7.74 13.95 10.00
N THR A 102 7.63 13.89 11.34
CA THR A 102 8.58 13.19 12.21
C THR A 102 8.13 11.78 12.52
N MET A 103 6.83 11.50 12.44
CA MET A 103 6.25 10.20 12.81
C MET A 103 5.27 9.73 11.76
N VAL A 104 5.31 8.45 11.45
CA VAL A 104 4.25 7.75 10.73
C VAL A 104 3.04 7.61 11.65
N ILE A 105 1.87 8.01 11.17
CA ILE A 105 0.59 7.96 11.88
C ILE A 105 -0.39 6.97 11.27
N GLY A 106 -0.02 6.39 10.13
CA GLY A 106 -0.78 5.34 9.46
C GLY A 106 -0.17 4.99 8.11
N GLY A 107 -0.81 4.06 7.42
CA GLY A 107 -0.49 3.74 6.05
C GLY A 107 -1.48 2.77 5.46
N GLN A 108 -1.30 2.53 4.18
CA GLN A 108 -2.19 1.74 3.37
C GLN A 108 -1.39 0.94 2.36
N ILE A 109 -1.81 -0.29 2.14
CA ILE A 109 -1.34 -1.11 1.02
C ILE A 109 -2.55 -1.55 0.20
N CYS A 110 -2.46 -1.36 -1.11
CA CYS A 110 -3.48 -1.76 -2.07
C CYS A 110 -2.85 -2.53 -3.21
N ILE A 111 -3.52 -3.62 -3.62
CA ILE A 111 -3.15 -4.41 -4.78
C ILE A 111 -4.28 -4.38 -5.77
N VAL A 112 -3.95 -3.94 -6.98
CA VAL A 112 -4.86 -3.91 -8.11
C VAL A 112 -4.37 -4.91 -9.16
N ASP A 113 -5.29 -5.61 -9.83
CA ASP A 113 -4.97 -6.45 -10.98
C ASP A 113 -5.00 -5.67 -12.31
N ARG A 114 -4.57 -6.30 -13.41
CA ARG A 114 -4.60 -5.68 -14.75
C ARG A 114 -5.97 -5.24 -15.24
N ALA A 115 -7.06 -5.80 -14.71
CA ALA A 115 -8.42 -5.34 -15.05
C ALA A 115 -8.85 -4.10 -14.25
N GLY A 116 -8.01 -3.60 -13.33
CA GLY A 116 -8.37 -2.52 -12.43
C GLY A 116 -9.36 -2.98 -11.34
N ARG A 117 -9.26 -4.24 -10.90
CA ARG A 117 -9.98 -4.77 -9.73
C ARG A 117 -9.07 -4.72 -8.52
N ILE A 118 -9.60 -4.27 -7.38
CA ILE A 118 -8.88 -4.29 -6.10
C ILE A 118 -8.87 -5.74 -5.62
N ALA A 119 -7.69 -6.36 -5.64
CA ALA A 119 -7.45 -7.72 -5.18
C ALA A 119 -7.19 -7.77 -3.67
N TYR A 120 -6.67 -6.69 -3.10
CA TYR A 120 -6.38 -6.56 -1.67
C TYR A 120 -6.31 -5.07 -1.29
N SER A 121 -6.82 -4.71 -0.12
CA SER A 121 -6.61 -3.40 0.49
C SER A 121 -6.58 -3.53 2.00
N ARG A 122 -5.61 -2.90 2.65
CA ARG A 122 -5.52 -2.84 4.12
C ARG A 122 -5.02 -1.49 4.58
N HIS A 123 -5.66 -0.99 5.64
CA HIS A 123 -5.34 0.25 6.32
C HIS A 123 -4.73 -0.05 7.68
N TYR A 124 -3.68 0.68 8.03
CA TYR A 124 -3.08 0.67 9.36
C TYR A 124 -3.11 2.08 9.96
N ASN A 125 -3.66 2.21 11.16
CA ASN A 125 -3.63 3.44 11.95
C ASN A 125 -2.65 3.29 13.13
N SER A 126 -2.26 4.41 13.74
CA SER A 126 -1.24 4.46 14.79
C SER A 126 -1.49 3.58 16.02
N HIS A 127 -2.71 3.06 16.22
CA HIS A 127 -3.00 2.15 17.34
C HIS A 127 -2.67 0.68 17.03
N GLN A 128 -2.27 0.36 15.79
CA GLN A 128 -2.05 -1.02 15.34
C GLN A 128 -0.56 -1.41 15.27
N PHE A 129 0.37 -0.49 15.55
CA PHE A 129 1.81 -0.73 15.46
C PHE A 129 2.60 -0.04 16.57
N ASP A 130 3.75 -0.62 16.91
CA ASP A 130 4.60 -0.15 17.98
C ASP A 130 5.25 1.22 17.67
N PRO A 131 5.57 2.03 18.71
CA PRO A 131 6.26 3.30 18.54
C PRO A 131 7.60 3.21 17.78
N THR A 132 8.26 2.06 17.84
CA THR A 132 9.55 1.83 17.17
C THR A 132 9.43 1.88 15.65
N VAL A 133 8.28 1.48 15.10
CA VAL A 133 8.02 1.50 13.65
C VAL A 133 7.61 2.88 13.15
N MET A 134 7.10 3.75 14.05
CA MET A 134 6.62 5.09 13.70
C MET A 134 7.72 6.05 13.23
N THR A 135 8.99 5.75 13.53
CA THR A 135 10.11 6.69 13.32
C THR A 135 10.76 6.57 11.94
N SER A 136 10.43 5.54 11.15
CA SER A 136 11.07 5.29 9.86
C SER A 136 10.08 4.75 8.85
N THR A 137 9.98 5.40 7.70
CA THR A 137 9.12 4.97 6.58
C THR A 137 9.56 3.62 6.01
N VAL A 138 10.87 3.35 5.96
CA VAL A 138 11.42 2.05 5.57
C VAL A 138 11.02 0.94 6.53
N ARG A 139 11.21 1.14 7.85
CA ARG A 139 10.81 0.14 8.86
C ARG A 139 9.30 -0.10 8.84
N PHE A 140 8.53 0.97 8.66
CA PHE A 140 7.08 0.88 8.56
C PHE A 140 6.62 0.12 7.31
N THR A 141 7.29 0.33 6.18
CA THR A 141 7.02 -0.40 4.93
C THR A 141 7.30 -1.89 5.09
N ASP A 142 8.44 -2.24 5.68
CA ASP A 142 8.81 -3.64 5.97
C ASP A 142 7.80 -4.32 6.91
N TRP A 143 7.37 -3.61 7.96
CA TRP A 143 6.33 -4.07 8.87
C TRP A 143 4.99 -4.29 8.15
N MET A 144 4.54 -3.33 7.33
CA MET A 144 3.29 -3.45 6.55
C MET A 144 3.33 -4.63 5.58
N LEU A 145 4.45 -4.82 4.88
CA LEU A 145 4.61 -5.90 3.91
C LEU A 145 4.68 -7.26 4.59
N THR A 146 5.29 -7.35 5.77
CA THR A 146 5.26 -8.56 6.61
C THR A 146 3.83 -8.94 6.98
N ARG A 147 3.03 -7.98 7.46
CA ARG A 147 1.60 -8.21 7.78
C ARG A 147 0.78 -8.60 6.55
N PHE A 148 1.06 -7.99 5.41
CA PHE A 148 0.45 -8.38 4.14
C PHE A 148 0.77 -9.84 3.78
N LEU A 149 2.01 -10.29 3.91
CA LEU A 149 2.35 -11.70 3.65
C LEU A 149 1.65 -12.66 4.61
N GLU A 150 1.54 -12.29 5.89
CA GLU A 150 0.77 -13.06 6.87
C GLU A 150 -0.69 -13.17 6.42
N ASP A 151 -1.31 -12.09 5.99
CA ASP A 151 -2.69 -12.10 5.50
C ASP A 151 -2.86 -12.95 4.25
N LEU A 152 -1.90 -12.95 3.33
CA LEU A 152 -1.95 -13.83 2.14
C LEU A 152 -2.02 -15.33 2.47
N THR A 153 -1.65 -15.73 3.70
CA THR A 153 -1.75 -17.12 4.17
C THR A 153 -3.06 -17.46 4.86
N LYS A 154 -3.89 -16.46 5.17
CA LYS A 154 -5.17 -16.61 5.86
C LYS A 154 -6.33 -16.63 4.86
N ASP A 155 -7.47 -17.17 5.30
CA ASP A 155 -8.72 -17.04 4.57
C ASP A 155 -9.29 -15.63 4.69
N ALA A 156 -10.05 -15.20 3.67
CA ALA A 156 -10.59 -13.84 3.61
C ALA A 156 -11.45 -13.50 4.84
N THR A 157 -12.17 -14.47 5.39
CA THR A 157 -13.01 -14.31 6.59
C THR A 157 -12.22 -14.16 7.89
N GLU A 158 -10.95 -14.57 7.90
CA GLU A 158 -10.04 -14.37 9.04
C GLU A 158 -9.41 -12.97 9.03
N ILE A 159 -9.27 -12.38 7.84
CA ILE A 159 -8.72 -11.03 7.64
C ILE A 159 -9.82 -9.99 7.77
N PHE A 160 -10.98 -10.27 7.17
CA PHE A 160 -12.15 -9.40 7.13
C PHE A 160 -13.36 -10.14 7.70
N PRO A 161 -13.47 -10.25 9.04
CA PRO A 161 -14.57 -10.97 9.66
C PRO A 161 -15.91 -10.34 9.26
N PRO A 162 -16.96 -11.16 9.01
CA PRO A 162 -18.25 -10.70 8.48
C PRO A 162 -18.99 -9.71 9.40
N TRP A 163 -18.55 -9.61 10.66
CA TRP A 163 -19.10 -8.70 11.68
C TRP A 163 -18.42 -7.33 11.73
N GLY A 164 -17.47 -7.08 10.82
CA GLY A 164 -17.03 -5.75 10.40
C GLY A 164 -16.26 -4.95 11.44
N VAL A 165 -14.95 -5.21 11.56
CA VAL A 165 -13.88 -4.20 11.48
C VAL A 165 -12.62 -4.98 11.08
N GLY A 166 -12.03 -4.67 9.93
CA GLY A 166 -10.73 -5.17 9.48
C GLY A 166 -9.81 -4.00 9.17
#